data_AF-A0A6N4AQ20-F1
#
_entry.id   AF-A0A6N4AQ20-F1
#
_cell.length_a   1.000
_cell.length_b   1.000
_cell.length_c   1.000
_cell.angle_alpha   90.00
_cell.angle_beta   90.00
_cell.angle_gamma   90.00
#
_symmetry.space_group_name_H-M   'P 1'
#
loop_
_entity.id
_entity.type
_entity.pdbx_description
1 polymer ?
#
loop_
_entity_poly.entity_id
_entity_poly.type
_entity_poly.pdbx_seq_one_letter_code
_entity_poly.pdbx_strand_id
1 'polypeptide(L)'
;MSRTKNITTSVGFDEKAIKAFLRSVQPPVLTPENLSEWLDKHGISIGYDEIGKSLVVGGLWDENAEQIEANLPALIFSKIQCEFQRCTLQTVQAYLSIIASRNVVNPAKNLIEPVEWDGVSRLPEIFAILGVSGDELSKILVKKWLIQCISLLYNCVGSPFGADGALVLVGRQGIGKTRFFRRLAVESGLFGEGKCLNFSDKDTLISASAYWITELGEIEATLRGDRERLKAFLTSAVDEYRRPYARGSVKALRRTSFCGSANSPDFLTDQTGNRRFWTVPVEKIDLDRLDKLDVLQLWSEIKILSDADRQAFRLTPDEREALANRNCNHTQFLPAEAECADLLADVSCSGYKVEWVLQSVTSFKERNPALKNYSVRTISGALDKIGVTASIKKIDGKTQRVRLLPRRVYNNVF
;
A
#
# COMPACT_ATOMS: atom_id res chain seq x y z
N MET A 1 36.48 36.00 92.47
CA MET A 1 37.20 35.03 91.62
C MET A 1 36.20 33.93 91.29
N SER A 2 35.86 33.50 90.07
CA SER A 2 36.10 33.86 88.67
C SER A 2 34.93 33.17 87.94
N ARG A 3 34.16 33.91 87.12
CA ARG A 3 33.07 33.35 86.30
C ARG A 3 33.68 32.60 85.11
N THR A 4 33.46 31.30 85.03
CA THR A 4 33.75 30.49 83.83
C THR A 4 32.80 30.91 82.71
N LYS A 5 33.32 31.63 81.71
CA LYS A 5 32.60 31.90 80.45
C LYS A 5 32.71 30.66 79.57
N ASN A 6 31.60 29.96 79.35
CA ASN A 6 31.47 29.02 78.24
C ASN A 6 31.47 29.82 76.93
N ILE A 7 32.55 29.68 76.16
CA ILE A 7 32.62 30.17 74.79
C ILE A 7 32.12 29.03 73.90
N THR A 8 30.82 29.03 73.59
CA THR A 8 30.28 28.30 72.45
C THR A 8 30.60 29.10 71.20
N THR A 9 31.68 28.75 70.51
CA THR A 9 31.96 29.21 69.15
C THR A 9 30.92 28.59 68.22
N SER A 10 29.86 29.33 67.89
CA SER A 10 29.02 28.99 66.74
C SER A 10 29.86 29.23 65.49
N VAL A 11 30.42 28.16 64.93
CA VAL A 11 30.97 28.18 63.57
C VAL A 11 29.78 28.42 62.64
N GLY A 12 29.55 29.68 62.31
CA GLY A 12 28.53 30.10 61.35
C GLY A 12 28.95 29.60 59.98
N PHE A 13 28.41 28.47 59.56
CA PHE A 13 28.53 28.02 58.18
C PHE A 13 27.76 29.01 57.30
N ASP A 14 28.45 29.64 56.34
CA ASP A 14 27.83 30.52 55.37
C ASP A 14 26.92 29.69 54.46
N GLU A 15 25.63 29.64 54.79
CA GLU A 15 24.60 28.94 54.00
C GLU A 15 24.58 29.39 52.54
N LYS A 16 25.00 30.63 52.25
CA LYS A 16 25.01 31.18 50.89
C LYS A 16 26.17 30.60 50.09
N ALA A 17 27.34 30.46 50.72
CA ALA A 17 28.50 29.77 50.14
C ALA A 17 28.25 28.27 49.94
N ILE A 18 27.60 27.61 50.90
CA ILE A 18 27.20 26.20 50.77
C ILE A 18 26.16 26.02 49.67
N LYS A 19 25.13 26.89 49.58
CA LYS A 19 24.15 26.84 48.48
C LYS A 19 24.81 27.11 47.12
N ALA A 20 25.80 28.00 47.05
CA ALA A 20 26.55 28.26 45.82
C ALA A 20 27.44 27.07 45.43
N PHE A 21 28.14 26.45 46.38
CA PHE A 21 28.93 25.24 46.16
C PHE A 21 28.04 24.06 45.75
N LEU A 22 26.94 23.81 46.46
CA LEU A 22 25.98 22.77 46.11
C LEU A 22 25.36 22.98 44.71
N ARG A 23 25.15 24.23 44.28
CA ARG A 23 24.77 24.55 42.89
C ARG A 23 25.88 24.27 41.87
N SER A 24 27.14 24.40 42.25
CA SER A 24 28.29 24.12 41.37
C SER A 24 28.63 22.63 41.24
N VAL A 25 28.20 21.79 42.21
CA VAL A 25 28.39 20.32 42.21
C VAL A 25 27.13 19.59 41.73
N GLN A 26 26.07 20.34 41.42
CA GLN A 26 24.79 19.77 41.05
C GLN A 26 24.84 19.17 39.63
N PRO A 27 24.33 17.95 39.42
CA PRO A 27 24.30 17.34 38.10
C PRO A 27 23.57 18.24 37.09
N PRO A 28 23.99 18.27 35.82
CA PRO A 28 23.31 19.07 34.81
C PRO A 28 21.85 18.66 34.65
N VAL A 29 20.99 19.60 34.26
CA VAL A 29 19.60 19.29 33.89
C VAL A 29 19.61 18.50 32.60
N LEU A 30 18.85 17.41 32.52
CA LEU A 30 18.71 16.63 31.30
C LEU A 30 18.12 17.49 30.17
N THR A 31 18.75 17.47 29.00
CA THR A 31 18.28 18.09 27.76
C THR A 31 18.42 17.10 26.59
N PRO A 32 17.77 17.33 25.44
CA PRO A 32 18.01 16.50 24.26
C PRO A 32 19.47 16.52 23.80
N GLU A 33 20.14 17.66 23.93
CA GLU A 33 21.53 17.87 23.48
C GLU A 33 22.52 17.07 24.34
N ASN A 34 22.45 17.18 25.67
CA ASN A 34 23.38 16.44 26.54
C ASN A 34 23.06 14.93 26.58
N LEU A 35 21.81 14.53 26.35
CA LEU A 35 21.45 13.13 26.16
C LEU A 35 22.07 12.59 24.86
N SER A 36 22.04 13.36 23.77
CA SER A 36 22.69 12.97 22.50
C SER A 36 24.20 12.79 22.68
N GLU A 37 24.88 13.74 23.31
CA GLU A 37 26.32 13.63 23.61
C GLU A 37 26.64 12.42 24.48
N TRP A 38 25.77 12.11 25.46
CA TRP A 38 25.93 10.93 26.30
C TRP A 38 25.79 9.64 25.49
N LEU A 39 24.80 9.55 24.59
CA LEU A 39 24.58 8.39 23.73
C LEU A 39 25.80 8.16 22.80
N ASP A 40 26.29 9.24 22.17
CA ASP A 40 27.45 9.19 21.27
C ASP A 40 28.71 8.69 22.01
N LYS A 41 28.95 9.21 23.23
CA LYS A 41 30.09 8.78 24.07
C LYS A 41 30.04 7.30 24.43
N HIS A 42 28.84 6.73 24.54
CA HIS A 42 28.64 5.30 24.86
C HIS A 42 28.48 4.43 23.61
N GLY A 43 28.67 4.99 22.40
CA GLY A 43 28.53 4.25 21.15
C GLY A 43 27.10 3.77 20.87
N ILE A 44 26.10 4.48 21.39
CA ILE A 44 24.68 4.17 21.17
C ILE A 44 24.16 5.13 20.10
N SER A 45 23.77 4.58 18.95
CA SER A 45 23.14 5.35 17.88
C SER A 45 21.64 5.14 17.89
N ILE A 46 20.87 6.20 17.75
CA ILE A 46 19.40 6.13 17.69
C ILE A 46 18.93 6.89 16.45
N GLY A 47 18.08 6.23 15.68
CA GLY A 47 17.46 6.79 14.49
C GLY A 47 15.99 6.41 14.38
N TYR A 48 15.35 6.95 13.36
CA TYR A 48 13.94 6.69 13.05
C TYR A 48 13.83 6.13 11.64
N ASP A 49 13.33 4.89 11.51
CA ASP A 49 13.05 4.29 10.20
C ASP A 49 11.77 4.90 9.60
N GLU A 50 11.92 5.67 8.53
CA GLU A 50 10.76 6.28 7.86
C GLU A 50 9.91 5.29 7.04
N ILE A 51 10.41 4.08 6.77
CA ILE A 51 9.67 2.98 6.14
C ILE A 51 8.98 2.14 7.21
N GLY A 52 9.76 1.54 8.11
CA GLY A 52 9.28 0.64 9.18
C GLY A 52 8.45 1.33 10.25
N LYS A 53 8.53 2.67 10.33
CA LYS A 53 7.83 3.52 11.32
C LYS A 53 8.21 3.22 12.77
N SER A 54 9.39 2.66 12.96
CA SER A 54 9.96 2.22 14.24
C SER A 54 11.25 2.99 14.57
N LEU A 55 11.73 2.81 15.79
CA LEU A 55 13.06 3.28 16.16
C LEU A 55 14.11 2.27 15.71
N VAL A 56 15.24 2.78 15.23
CA VAL A 56 16.43 1.98 14.95
C VAL A 56 17.46 2.30 16.00
N VAL A 57 17.98 1.27 16.64
CA VAL A 57 18.99 1.39 17.69
C VAL A 57 20.22 0.60 17.27
N GLY A 58 21.38 1.24 17.36
CA GLY A 58 22.69 0.61 17.23
C GLY A 58 23.47 0.77 18.53
N GLY A 59 24.38 -0.16 18.80
CA GLY A 59 24.96 -0.33 20.13
C GLY A 59 24.09 -1.23 21.02
N LEU A 60 24.36 -1.23 22.33
CA LEU A 60 23.65 -2.07 23.31
C LEU A 60 23.68 -3.58 22.97
N TRP A 61 24.81 -4.08 22.47
CA TRP A 61 24.98 -5.46 21.98
C TRP A 61 24.76 -6.55 23.05
N ASP A 62 24.85 -6.19 24.33
CA ASP A 62 24.60 -7.09 25.45
C ASP A 62 23.11 -7.28 25.75
N GLU A 63 22.23 -6.46 25.15
CA GLU A 63 20.78 -6.51 25.34
C GLU A 63 20.12 -7.43 24.29
N ASN A 64 18.92 -7.93 24.62
CA ASN A 64 18.16 -8.75 23.67
C ASN A 64 17.66 -7.89 22.49
N ALA A 65 18.19 -8.12 21.29
CA ALA A 65 17.86 -7.41 20.06
C ALA A 65 16.35 -7.30 19.76
N GLU A 66 15.55 -8.31 20.12
CA GLU A 66 14.09 -8.29 19.90
C GLU A 66 13.35 -7.34 20.86
N GLN A 67 13.95 -7.02 21.99
CA GLN A 67 13.33 -6.20 23.05
C GLN A 67 13.97 -4.82 23.20
N ILE A 68 15.10 -4.55 22.53
CA ILE A 68 15.82 -3.27 22.62
C ILE A 68 14.86 -2.12 22.35
N GLU A 69 14.09 -2.14 21.26
CA GLU A 69 13.18 -1.04 20.92
C GLU A 69 12.18 -0.78 22.05
N ALA A 70 11.49 -1.82 22.54
CA ALA A 70 10.47 -1.69 23.57
C ALA A 70 11.03 -1.17 24.90
N ASN A 71 12.22 -1.63 25.27
CA ASN A 71 12.86 -1.35 26.55
C ASN A 71 13.79 -0.12 26.52
N LEU A 72 14.08 0.43 25.33
CA LEU A 72 15.07 1.49 25.13
C LEU A 72 14.96 2.64 26.15
N PRO A 73 13.78 3.23 26.41
CA PRO A 73 13.71 4.34 27.35
C PRO A 73 14.03 3.94 28.78
N ALA A 74 13.64 2.71 29.19
CA ALA A 74 13.95 2.19 30.52
C ALA A 74 15.44 1.87 30.67
N LEU A 75 16.06 1.30 29.62
CA LEU A 75 17.50 1.03 29.57
C LEU A 75 18.34 2.30 29.64
N ILE A 76 17.97 3.33 28.87
CA ILE A 76 18.66 4.62 28.92
C ILE A 76 18.42 5.31 30.27
N PHE A 77 17.17 5.33 30.74
CA PHE A 77 16.83 5.92 32.04
C PHE A 77 17.64 5.29 33.19
N SER A 78 17.75 3.96 33.24
CA SER A 78 18.46 3.27 34.32
C SER A 78 19.95 3.63 34.37
N LYS A 79 20.57 3.90 33.20
CA LYS A 79 21.97 4.29 33.06
C LYS A 79 22.22 5.76 33.43
N ILE A 80 21.28 6.67 33.14
CA ILE A 80 21.53 8.13 33.28
C ILE A 80 20.86 8.79 34.49
N GLN A 81 19.96 8.10 35.19
CA GLN A 81 19.13 8.69 36.26
C GLN A 81 19.91 9.33 37.42
N CYS A 82 21.15 8.89 37.66
CA CYS A 82 22.02 9.48 38.69
C CYS A 82 22.95 10.59 38.15
N GLU A 83 23.09 10.70 36.82
CA GLU A 83 24.00 11.65 36.16
C GLU A 83 23.32 12.99 35.83
N PHE A 84 21.98 13.04 35.81
CA PHE A 84 21.23 14.24 35.40
C PHE A 84 20.09 14.58 36.36
N GLN A 85 19.86 15.87 36.55
CA GLN A 85 18.67 16.39 37.22
C GLN A 85 17.44 16.34 36.32
N ARG A 86 16.26 16.24 36.94
CA ARG A 86 14.95 16.18 36.27
C ARG A 86 14.85 15.03 35.25
N CYS A 87 15.69 14.01 35.42
CA CYS A 87 15.61 12.78 34.66
C CYS A 87 14.39 11.99 35.14
N THR A 88 13.40 11.86 34.27
CA THR A 88 12.26 10.97 34.47
C THR A 88 12.12 10.09 33.23
N LEU A 89 11.53 8.91 33.36
CA LEU A 89 11.28 8.04 32.22
C LEU A 89 10.54 8.75 31.08
N GLN A 90 9.57 9.61 31.41
CA GLN A 90 8.80 10.40 30.44
C GLN A 90 9.67 11.44 29.73
N THR A 91 10.59 12.09 30.44
CA THR A 91 11.55 13.04 29.87
C THR A 91 12.48 12.32 28.89
N VAL A 92 13.01 11.16 29.29
CA VAL A 92 13.88 10.33 28.45
C VAL A 92 13.15 9.90 27.18
N GLN A 93 11.95 9.33 27.30
CA GLN A 93 11.10 8.95 26.17
C GLN A 93 10.91 10.10 25.16
N ALA A 94 10.59 11.30 25.66
CA ALA A 94 10.40 12.47 24.82
C ALA A 94 11.70 12.90 24.11
N TYR A 95 12.83 12.88 24.80
CA TYR A 95 14.11 13.31 24.25
C TYR A 95 14.68 12.29 23.26
N LEU A 96 14.55 10.99 23.54
CA LEU A 96 14.88 9.92 22.59
C LEU A 96 14.10 10.08 21.28
N SER A 97 12.81 10.42 21.37
CA SER A 97 11.98 10.67 20.18
C SER A 97 12.49 11.87 19.36
N ILE A 98 12.93 12.95 20.03
CA ILE A 98 13.52 14.13 19.37
C ILE A 98 14.84 13.75 18.69
N ILE A 99 15.73 13.04 19.38
CA ILE A 99 17.03 12.60 18.86
C ILE A 99 16.82 11.69 17.64
N ALA A 100 15.97 10.67 17.76
CA ALA A 100 15.64 9.77 16.66
C ALA A 100 15.09 10.53 15.44
N SER A 101 14.27 11.56 15.65
CA SER A 101 13.70 12.36 14.56
C SER A 101 14.72 13.22 13.81
N ARG A 102 15.88 13.50 14.40
CA ARG A 102 17.01 14.18 13.76
C ARG A 102 17.81 13.20 12.88
N ASN A 103 17.78 11.92 13.21
CA ASN A 103 18.52 10.84 12.56
C ASN A 103 17.55 9.91 11.79
N VAL A 104 16.95 10.43 10.72
CA VAL A 104 16.03 9.63 9.88
C VAL A 104 16.82 8.65 9.04
N VAL A 105 16.42 7.38 9.09
CA VAL A 105 16.98 6.29 8.29
C VAL A 105 15.94 5.85 7.28
N ASN A 106 16.38 5.55 6.06
CA ASN A 106 15.56 4.92 5.04
C ASN A 106 16.30 3.69 4.50
N PRO A 107 15.95 2.47 4.94
CA PRO A 107 16.69 1.26 4.56
C PRO A 107 16.70 1.01 3.04
N ALA A 108 15.61 1.29 2.33
CA ALA A 108 15.59 1.11 0.88
C ALA A 108 16.50 2.14 0.15
N LYS A 109 16.56 3.40 0.60
CA LYS A 109 17.49 4.38 0.03
C LYS A 109 18.94 4.00 0.30
N ASN A 110 19.25 3.53 1.51
CA ASN A 110 20.60 3.08 1.87
C ASN A 110 21.12 1.96 0.96
N LEU A 111 20.24 1.12 0.41
CA LEU A 111 20.59 0.07 -0.55
C LEU A 111 20.76 0.59 -1.98
N ILE A 112 19.96 1.59 -2.39
CA ILE A 112 19.88 2.06 -3.78
C ILE A 112 20.90 3.18 -4.06
N GLU A 113 21.09 4.11 -3.12
CA GLU A 113 21.93 5.30 -3.32
C GLU A 113 23.41 4.98 -3.64
N PRO A 114 24.04 3.95 -3.03
CA PRO A 114 25.43 3.60 -3.36
C PRO A 114 25.60 2.94 -4.74
N VAL A 115 24.51 2.53 -5.40
CA VAL A 115 24.55 1.73 -6.63
C VAL A 115 24.44 2.65 -7.84
N GLU A 116 25.55 2.82 -8.56
CA GLU A 116 25.55 3.49 -9.85
C GLU A 116 24.99 2.58 -10.94
N TRP A 117 24.08 3.11 -11.75
CA TRP A 117 23.50 2.36 -12.87
C TRP A 117 24.55 2.11 -13.95
N ASP A 118 24.65 0.85 -14.37
CA ASP A 118 25.62 0.37 -15.37
C ASP A 118 25.26 0.73 -16.83
N GLY A 119 24.15 1.42 -17.06
CA GLY A 119 23.69 1.82 -18.39
C GLY A 119 22.95 0.73 -19.17
N VAL A 120 22.79 -0.47 -18.61
CA VAL A 120 22.04 -1.57 -19.24
C VAL A 120 20.64 -1.64 -18.64
N SER A 121 19.61 -1.62 -19.48
CA SER A 121 18.21 -1.70 -19.03
C SER A 121 17.84 -3.11 -18.54
N ARG A 122 17.17 -3.22 -17.40
CA ARG A 122 16.64 -4.46 -16.80
C ARG A 122 15.13 -4.59 -17.00
N LEU A 123 14.46 -3.55 -17.51
CA LEU A 123 13.03 -3.62 -17.85
C LEU A 123 12.68 -4.74 -18.84
N PRO A 124 13.44 -4.99 -19.94
CA PRO A 124 13.16 -6.12 -20.82
C PRO A 124 13.24 -7.47 -20.11
N GLU A 125 14.19 -7.62 -19.18
CA GLU A 125 14.35 -8.83 -18.36
C GLU A 125 13.14 -9.05 -17.45
N ILE A 126 12.64 -7.99 -16.80
CA ILE A 126 11.40 -8.03 -16.00
C ILE A 126 10.20 -8.46 -16.86
N PHE A 127 10.05 -7.93 -18.07
CA PHE A 127 8.95 -8.30 -18.96
C PHE A 127 9.05 -9.76 -19.43
N ALA A 128 10.27 -10.27 -19.60
CA ALA A 128 10.50 -11.66 -19.96
C ALA A 128 10.23 -12.60 -18.76
N ILE A 129 10.67 -12.22 -17.55
CA ILE A 129 10.38 -12.95 -16.30
C ILE A 129 8.87 -13.10 -16.09
N LEU A 130 8.11 -12.04 -16.32
CA LEU A 130 6.64 -12.06 -16.19
C LEU A 130 5.92 -12.66 -17.40
N GLY A 131 6.62 -12.98 -18.49
CA GLY A 131 6.00 -13.51 -19.72
C GLY A 131 5.12 -12.48 -20.47
N VAL A 132 5.32 -11.18 -20.24
CA VAL A 132 4.48 -10.09 -20.81
C VAL A 132 5.16 -9.33 -21.96
N SER A 133 6.18 -9.93 -22.57
CA SER A 133 6.95 -9.28 -23.65
C SER A 133 6.14 -8.98 -24.91
N GLY A 134 4.97 -9.61 -25.09
CA GLY A 134 4.03 -9.31 -26.18
C GLY A 134 2.86 -8.39 -25.80
N ASP A 135 2.79 -7.93 -24.53
CA ASP A 135 1.66 -7.14 -24.02
C ASP A 135 2.14 -5.74 -23.60
N GLU A 136 1.98 -4.76 -24.50
CA GLU A 136 2.43 -3.39 -24.29
C GLU A 136 1.79 -2.71 -23.08
N LEU A 137 0.50 -2.95 -22.82
CA LEU A 137 -0.15 -2.37 -21.65
C LEU A 137 0.47 -2.93 -20.37
N SER A 138 0.72 -4.25 -20.30
CA SER A 138 1.40 -4.84 -19.13
C SER A 138 2.80 -4.28 -18.92
N LYS A 139 3.59 -4.08 -19.99
CA LYS A 139 4.92 -3.44 -19.90
C LYS A 139 4.82 -2.03 -19.31
N ILE A 140 3.86 -1.23 -19.78
CA ILE A 140 3.61 0.13 -19.28
C ILE A 140 3.24 0.10 -17.80
N LEU A 141 2.29 -0.75 -17.41
CA LEU A 141 1.81 -0.84 -16.02
C LEU A 141 2.94 -1.28 -15.06
N VAL A 142 3.73 -2.30 -15.44
CA VAL A 142 4.86 -2.77 -14.63
C VAL A 142 5.93 -1.69 -14.51
N LYS A 143 6.34 -1.08 -15.63
CA LYS A 143 7.33 0.01 -15.63
C LYS A 143 6.88 1.18 -14.74
N LYS A 144 5.64 1.63 -14.90
CA LYS A 144 5.11 2.75 -14.10
C LYS A 144 4.97 2.39 -12.64
N TRP A 145 4.65 1.14 -12.30
CA TRP A 145 4.61 0.70 -10.90
C TRP A 145 6.00 0.70 -10.26
N LEU A 146 7.03 0.25 -10.98
CA LEU A 146 8.41 0.36 -10.51
C LEU A 146 8.80 1.84 -10.27
N ILE A 147 8.50 2.73 -11.22
CA ILE A 147 8.73 4.18 -11.05
C ILE A 147 7.97 4.70 -9.83
N GLN A 148 6.72 4.27 -9.62
CA GLN A 148 5.92 4.64 -8.44
C GLN A 148 6.61 4.24 -7.14
N CYS A 149 7.19 3.04 -7.05
CA CYS A 149 7.92 2.59 -5.86
C CYS A 149 9.07 3.54 -5.49
N ILE A 150 9.86 3.98 -6.48
CA ILE A 150 10.93 4.96 -6.24
C ILE A 150 10.38 6.36 -5.97
N SER A 151 9.39 6.81 -6.74
CA SER A 151 8.81 8.15 -6.54
C SER A 151 8.24 8.32 -5.13
N LEU A 152 7.52 7.32 -4.59
CA LEU A 152 7.01 7.37 -3.22
C LEU A 152 8.13 7.33 -2.17
N LEU A 153 9.19 6.55 -2.43
CA LEU A 153 10.35 6.48 -1.57
C LEU A 153 11.03 7.84 -1.38
N TYR A 154 11.08 8.66 -2.44
CA TYR A 154 11.67 10.01 -2.45
C TYR A 154 10.64 11.16 -2.41
N ASN A 155 9.40 10.88 -2.02
CA ASN A 155 8.34 11.87 -1.80
C ASN A 155 8.79 12.98 -0.82
N CYS A 156 8.22 14.19 -0.92
CA CYS A 156 8.68 15.35 -0.15
C CYS A 156 7.52 16.11 0.52
N VAL A 157 7.82 16.78 1.64
CA VAL A 157 6.79 17.46 2.46
C VAL A 157 6.21 18.67 1.74
N GLY A 158 6.99 19.36 0.90
CA GLY A 158 6.54 20.55 0.18
C GLY A 158 5.53 20.24 -0.94
N SER A 159 5.55 19.03 -1.50
CA SER A 159 4.61 18.61 -2.54
C SER A 159 4.30 17.11 -2.39
N PRO A 160 3.52 16.74 -1.36
CA PRO A 160 3.24 15.35 -1.07
C PRO A 160 2.33 14.77 -2.15
N PHE A 161 2.67 13.60 -2.64
CA PHE A 161 1.83 12.87 -3.59
C PHE A 161 1.64 11.41 -3.17
N GLY A 162 0.52 10.81 -3.57
CA GLY A 162 0.24 9.40 -3.32
C GLY A 162 0.42 8.53 -4.56
N ALA A 163 0.26 7.21 -4.40
CA ALA A 163 0.24 6.27 -5.52
C ALA A 163 -0.91 6.58 -6.50
N ASP A 164 -0.79 6.13 -7.76
CA ASP A 164 -1.90 6.17 -8.74
C ASP A 164 -2.68 4.85 -8.77
N GLY A 165 -2.06 3.74 -8.33
CA GLY A 165 -2.71 2.44 -8.17
C GLY A 165 -1.79 1.38 -7.56
N ALA A 166 -2.30 0.15 -7.51
CA ALA A 166 -1.58 -1.03 -7.07
C ALA A 166 -1.43 -2.02 -8.25
N LEU A 167 -0.24 -2.59 -8.43
CA LEU A 167 0.01 -3.62 -9.44
C LEU A 167 -0.54 -4.96 -8.96
N VAL A 168 -1.40 -5.59 -9.76
CA VAL A 168 -1.98 -6.89 -9.43
C VAL A 168 -1.59 -7.91 -10.49
N LEU A 169 -0.81 -8.91 -10.10
CA LEU A 169 -0.50 -10.04 -10.98
C LEU A 169 -1.67 -11.03 -10.93
N VAL A 170 -2.26 -11.31 -12.09
CA VAL A 170 -3.42 -12.20 -12.23
C VAL A 170 -2.98 -13.46 -12.95
N GLY A 171 -3.11 -14.62 -12.31
CA GLY A 171 -2.68 -15.88 -12.91
C GLY A 171 -2.87 -17.06 -11.96
N ARG A 172 -2.57 -18.28 -12.41
CA ARG A 172 -2.76 -19.49 -11.60
C ARG A 172 -2.05 -19.41 -10.24
N GLN A 173 -2.59 -20.09 -9.24
CA GLN A 173 -1.94 -20.21 -7.94
C GLN A 173 -0.59 -20.94 -8.08
N GLY A 174 0.39 -20.59 -7.24
CA GLY A 174 1.68 -21.29 -7.20
C GLY A 174 2.67 -20.91 -8.30
N ILE A 175 2.34 -19.99 -9.22
CA ILE A 175 3.26 -19.56 -10.29
C ILE A 175 4.35 -18.58 -9.82
N GLY A 176 4.44 -18.27 -8.52
CA GLY A 176 5.49 -17.42 -7.95
C GLY A 176 5.19 -15.91 -7.87
N LYS A 177 3.92 -15.48 -7.96
CA LYS A 177 3.51 -14.05 -7.91
C LYS A 177 4.07 -13.30 -6.70
N THR A 178 3.87 -13.84 -5.50
CA THR A 178 4.41 -13.25 -4.25
C THR A 178 5.94 -13.29 -4.20
N ARG A 179 6.56 -14.35 -4.76
CA ARG A 179 8.02 -14.46 -4.84
C ARG A 179 8.63 -13.38 -5.73
N PHE A 180 7.97 -13.02 -6.84
CA PHE A 180 8.37 -11.89 -7.68
C PHE A 180 8.44 -10.60 -6.88
N PHE A 181 7.36 -10.24 -6.17
CA PHE A 181 7.35 -9.02 -5.35
C PHE A 181 8.37 -9.06 -4.20
N ARG A 182 8.51 -10.20 -3.53
CA ARG A 182 9.50 -10.40 -2.47
C ARG A 182 10.92 -10.18 -2.97
N ARG A 183 11.24 -10.69 -4.16
CA ARG A 183 12.56 -10.51 -4.78
C ARG A 183 12.85 -9.04 -5.09
N LEU A 184 11.83 -8.28 -5.52
CA LEU A 184 11.97 -6.86 -5.83
C LEU A 184 12.19 -5.98 -4.60
N ALA A 185 11.70 -6.37 -3.42
CA ALA A 185 11.93 -5.60 -2.20
C ALA A 185 13.39 -5.64 -1.70
N VAL A 186 14.26 -6.43 -2.34
CA VAL A 186 15.69 -6.63 -2.03
C VAL A 186 15.92 -7.35 -0.69
N GLU A 187 15.34 -6.85 0.40
CA GLU A 187 15.44 -7.38 1.75
C GLU A 187 14.08 -7.69 2.36
N SER A 188 14.02 -8.66 3.27
CA SER A 188 12.77 -9.09 3.91
C SER A 188 12.11 -7.99 4.75
N GLY A 189 12.91 -7.10 5.36
CA GLY A 189 12.40 -5.96 6.13
C GLY A 189 11.67 -4.91 5.29
N LEU A 190 11.82 -4.93 3.96
CA LEU A 190 11.21 -3.99 3.03
C LEU A 190 9.93 -4.53 2.37
N PHE A 191 9.59 -5.81 2.59
CA PHE A 191 8.44 -6.48 2.00
C PHE A 191 7.35 -6.82 3.03
N GLY A 192 6.19 -6.18 2.88
CA GLY A 192 4.99 -6.52 3.64
C GLY A 192 4.22 -7.62 2.93
N GLU A 193 4.52 -8.89 3.21
CA GLU A 193 3.82 -10.02 2.59
C GLU A 193 2.42 -10.24 3.18
N GLY A 194 1.41 -10.48 2.34
CA GLY A 194 0.10 -10.97 2.77
C GLY A 194 -0.65 -10.04 3.72
N LYS A 195 -0.48 -8.72 3.62
CA LYS A 195 -1.09 -7.78 4.56
C LYS A 195 -2.60 -7.66 4.30
N CYS A 196 -3.38 -7.91 5.34
CA CYS A 196 -4.83 -7.69 5.34
C CYS A 196 -5.15 -6.26 5.80
N LEU A 197 -6.14 -5.65 5.15
CA LEU A 197 -6.59 -4.30 5.49
C LEU A 197 -7.95 -4.36 6.20
N ASN A 198 -7.99 -3.91 7.45
CA ASN A 198 -9.22 -3.69 8.18
C ASN A 198 -9.36 -2.20 8.48
N PHE A 199 -10.26 -1.51 7.79
CA PHE A 199 -10.44 -0.06 7.95
C PHE A 199 -11.04 0.35 9.29
N SER A 200 -11.55 -0.60 10.08
CA SER A 200 -11.97 -0.37 11.46
C SER A 200 -10.81 -0.43 12.45
N ASP A 201 -9.66 -0.97 12.03
CA ASP A 201 -8.48 -1.16 12.86
C ASP A 201 -7.27 -0.41 12.28
N LYS A 202 -6.90 0.68 12.95
CA LYS A 202 -5.78 1.54 12.52
C LYS A 202 -4.45 0.80 12.53
N ASP A 203 -4.25 -0.19 13.40
CA ASP A 203 -2.97 -0.89 13.51
C ASP A 203 -2.71 -1.75 12.26
N THR A 204 -3.76 -2.30 11.65
CA THR A 204 -3.64 -3.03 10.37
C THR A 204 -3.20 -2.11 9.23
N LEU A 205 -3.74 -0.88 9.17
CA LEU A 205 -3.39 0.10 8.14
C LEU A 205 -1.95 0.60 8.32
N ILE A 206 -1.52 0.79 9.56
CA ILE A 206 -0.13 1.16 9.89
C ILE A 206 0.81 0.03 9.49
N SER A 207 0.50 -1.21 9.88
CA SER A 207 1.30 -2.39 9.51
C SER A 207 1.39 -2.56 8.00
N ALA A 208 0.30 -2.38 7.26
CA ALA A 208 0.31 -2.48 5.80
C ALA A 208 1.12 -1.37 5.11
N SER A 209 1.33 -0.24 5.79
CA SER A 209 2.11 0.90 5.27
C SER A 209 3.49 1.04 5.92
N ALA A 210 3.96 0.01 6.63
CA ALA A 210 5.27 -0.01 7.30
C ALA A 210 6.36 -0.73 6.48
N TYR A 211 6.18 -0.79 5.15
CA TYR A 211 7.09 -1.48 4.23
C TYR A 211 7.24 -0.65 2.95
N TRP A 212 8.30 -0.87 2.18
CA TRP A 212 8.48 -0.18 0.91
C TRP A 212 7.52 -0.75 -0.16
N ILE A 213 7.45 -2.08 -0.21
CA ILE A 213 6.52 -2.81 -1.08
C ILE A 213 5.62 -3.66 -0.18
N THR A 214 4.31 -3.46 -0.29
CA THR A 214 3.33 -4.26 0.45
C THR A 214 2.48 -5.06 -0.53
N GLU A 215 2.47 -6.37 -0.37
CA GLU A 215 1.53 -7.26 -1.04
C GLU A 215 0.27 -7.44 -0.20
N LEU A 216 -0.88 -7.18 -0.82
CA LEU A 216 -2.19 -7.34 -0.22
C LEU A 216 -2.70 -8.76 -0.49
N GLY A 217 -2.56 -9.64 0.50
CA GLY A 217 -2.84 -11.07 0.36
C GLY A 217 -4.32 -11.41 0.12
N GLU A 218 -5.25 -10.60 0.66
CA GLU A 218 -6.70 -10.80 0.52
C GLU A 218 -7.38 -9.65 -0.22
N ILE A 219 -6.76 -9.19 -1.31
CA ILE A 219 -7.29 -8.04 -2.07
C ILE A 219 -8.77 -8.25 -2.46
N GLU A 220 -9.17 -9.48 -2.77
CA GLU A 220 -10.56 -9.84 -3.13
C GLU A 220 -11.53 -9.73 -1.94
N ALA A 221 -11.10 -10.04 -0.71
CA ALA A 221 -11.94 -9.95 0.48
C ALA A 221 -12.11 -8.48 0.90
N THR A 222 -11.01 -7.71 0.90
CA THR A 222 -11.05 -6.27 1.19
C THR A 222 -11.90 -5.52 0.16
N LEU A 223 -11.82 -5.89 -1.12
CA LEU A 223 -12.62 -5.30 -2.20
C LEU A 223 -14.13 -5.52 -2.04
N ARG A 224 -14.54 -6.67 -1.48
CA ARG A 224 -15.96 -6.96 -1.22
C ARG A 224 -16.52 -6.15 -0.05
N GLY A 225 -15.70 -5.83 0.94
CA GLY A 225 -16.14 -5.15 2.17
C GLY A 225 -16.14 -3.62 2.10
N ASP A 226 -15.07 -2.99 1.60
CA ASP A 226 -14.83 -1.56 1.83
C ASP A 226 -14.03 -0.87 0.70
N ARG A 227 -14.52 -0.99 -0.53
CA ARG A 227 -13.81 -0.60 -1.75
C ARG A 227 -13.43 0.89 -1.81
N GLU A 228 -14.28 1.78 -1.36
CA GLU A 228 -14.01 3.22 -1.40
C GLU A 228 -12.88 3.61 -0.45
N ARG A 229 -12.88 3.03 0.77
CA ARG A 229 -11.79 3.20 1.73
C ARG A 229 -10.51 2.58 1.23
N LEU A 230 -10.57 1.41 0.58
CA LEU A 230 -9.39 0.82 -0.07
C LEU A 230 -8.82 1.75 -1.14
N LYS A 231 -9.64 2.30 -2.04
CA LYS A 231 -9.17 3.23 -3.07
C LYS A 231 -8.51 4.46 -2.45
N ALA A 232 -9.16 5.08 -1.47
CA ALA A 232 -8.62 6.25 -0.76
C ALA A 232 -7.31 5.90 -0.05
N PHE A 233 -7.26 4.73 0.59
CA PHE A 233 -6.07 4.23 1.26
C PHE A 233 -4.95 3.95 0.28
N LEU A 234 -5.16 3.33 -0.89
CA LEU A 234 -4.11 3.11 -1.87
C LEU A 234 -3.50 4.43 -2.37
N THR A 235 -4.33 5.44 -2.62
CA THR A 235 -3.88 6.71 -3.23
C THR A 235 -3.50 7.80 -2.25
N SER A 236 -3.60 7.57 -0.93
CA SER A 236 -3.23 8.62 0.04
C SER A 236 -1.74 8.96 -0.06
N ALA A 237 -1.43 10.26 0.05
CA ALA A 237 -0.08 10.79 0.05
C ALA A 237 0.60 10.70 1.42
N VAL A 238 -0.20 10.56 2.48
CA VAL A 238 0.26 10.56 3.86
C VAL A 238 -0.37 9.44 4.67
N ASP A 239 0.38 8.94 5.63
CA ASP A 239 -0.07 8.05 6.69
C ASP A 239 -0.21 8.84 7.99
N GLU A 240 -1.32 8.63 8.70
CA GLU A 240 -1.53 9.20 10.03
C GLU A 240 -1.44 8.10 11.09
N TYR A 241 -0.46 8.20 11.99
CA TYR A 241 -0.21 7.22 13.04
C TYR A 241 0.50 7.85 14.22
N ARG A 242 0.57 7.12 15.33
CA ARG A 242 1.31 7.55 16.51
C ARG A 242 2.69 6.92 16.47
N ARG A 243 3.74 7.74 16.45
CA ARG A 243 5.13 7.24 16.58
C ARG A 243 5.35 6.60 17.95
N PRO A 244 6.31 5.68 18.09
CA PRO A 244 6.80 5.25 19.39
C PRO A 244 7.06 6.45 20.30
N TYR A 245 6.53 6.40 21.53
CA TYR A 245 6.66 7.43 22.57
C TYR A 245 6.11 8.83 22.26
N ALA A 246 5.56 9.07 21.08
CA ALA A 246 4.95 10.36 20.75
C ALA A 246 3.67 10.58 21.57
N ARG A 247 3.39 11.83 21.94
CA ARG A 247 2.16 12.22 22.64
C ARG A 247 0.94 12.31 21.71
N GLY A 248 1.16 12.53 20.41
CA GLY A 248 0.09 12.71 19.42
C GLY A 248 0.35 11.94 18.13
N SER A 249 -0.64 11.96 17.23
CA SER A 249 -0.47 11.47 15.86
C SER A 249 0.46 12.37 15.07
N VAL A 250 1.17 11.77 14.13
CA VAL A 250 1.96 12.45 13.11
C VAL A 250 1.37 12.14 11.75
N LYS A 251 1.56 13.05 10.80
CA LYS A 251 1.34 12.81 9.38
C LYS A 251 2.70 12.56 8.74
N ALA A 252 2.98 11.34 8.33
CA ALA A 252 4.19 11.02 7.57
C ALA A 252 3.86 10.84 6.09
N LEU A 253 4.83 11.15 5.23
CA LEU A 253 4.70 10.87 3.80
C LEU A 253 4.63 9.37 3.57
N ARG A 254 3.74 8.94 2.68
CA ARG A 254 3.69 7.54 2.32
C ARG A 254 4.90 7.15 1.49
N ARG A 255 5.63 6.13 1.95
CA ARG A 255 6.75 5.49 1.26
C ARG A 255 6.36 4.18 0.56
N THR A 256 5.24 3.58 0.97
CA THR A 256 4.77 2.28 0.51
C THR A 256 4.10 2.34 -0.86
N SER A 257 4.51 1.45 -1.77
CA SER A 257 3.76 1.09 -2.96
C SER A 257 3.08 -0.26 -2.76
N PHE A 258 1.79 -0.33 -3.11
CA PHE A 258 1.01 -1.55 -2.93
C PHE A 258 1.03 -2.42 -4.19
N CYS A 259 0.98 -3.72 -3.97
CA CYS A 259 0.79 -4.74 -4.99
C CYS A 259 -0.16 -5.82 -4.49
N GLY A 260 -0.56 -6.72 -5.38
CA GLY A 260 -1.43 -7.83 -5.04
C GLY A 260 -1.22 -9.01 -5.97
N SER A 261 -1.70 -10.15 -5.53
CA SER A 261 -1.77 -11.36 -6.32
C SER A 261 -3.21 -11.84 -6.38
N ALA A 262 -3.69 -12.21 -7.58
CA ALA A 262 -5.03 -12.74 -7.77
C ALA A 262 -4.96 -14.04 -8.58
N ASN A 263 -5.88 -14.96 -8.31
CA ASN A 263 -5.96 -16.24 -9.01
C ASN A 263 -6.87 -16.18 -10.23
N SER A 264 -7.93 -15.38 -10.15
CA SER A 264 -8.84 -15.10 -11.26
C SER A 264 -8.93 -13.59 -11.48
N PRO A 265 -9.13 -13.13 -12.73
CA PRO A 265 -9.56 -11.77 -13.01
C PRO A 265 -10.84 -11.33 -12.26
N ASP A 266 -11.69 -12.28 -11.84
CA ASP A 266 -13.02 -12.04 -11.27
C ASP A 266 -13.03 -11.31 -9.92
N PHE A 267 -11.88 -10.98 -9.35
CA PHE A 267 -11.78 -10.25 -8.07
C PHE A 267 -12.29 -8.80 -8.17
N LEU A 268 -12.37 -8.25 -9.38
CA LEU A 268 -12.92 -6.93 -9.67
C LEU A 268 -14.42 -7.07 -9.97
N THR A 269 -15.26 -6.95 -8.95
CA THR A 269 -16.69 -7.29 -9.02
C THR A 269 -17.61 -6.18 -9.55
N ASP A 270 -17.13 -4.96 -9.78
CA ASP A 270 -17.96 -3.85 -10.28
C ASP A 270 -17.18 -2.90 -11.20
N GLN A 271 -17.88 -2.29 -12.18
CA GLN A 271 -17.33 -1.47 -13.26
C GLN A 271 -16.71 -0.14 -12.76
N THR A 272 -17.11 0.35 -11.58
CA THR A 272 -16.68 1.67 -11.10
C THR A 272 -15.41 1.63 -10.23
N GLY A 273 -14.27 2.06 -10.81
CA GLY A 273 -13.04 2.35 -10.06
C GLY A 273 -12.00 1.23 -10.02
N ASN A 274 -12.04 0.31 -10.98
CA ASN A 274 -10.98 -0.67 -11.23
C ASN A 274 -9.67 -0.03 -11.70
N ARG A 275 -9.67 1.26 -12.06
CA ARG A 275 -8.47 2.00 -12.49
C ARG A 275 -7.33 2.08 -11.46
N ARG A 276 -7.61 1.76 -10.19
CA ARG A 276 -6.60 1.70 -9.11
C ARG A 276 -5.95 0.33 -8.97
N PHE A 277 -6.40 -0.67 -9.74
CA PHE A 277 -5.83 -2.01 -9.79
C PHE A 277 -5.28 -2.24 -11.20
N TRP A 278 -3.96 -2.22 -11.30
CA TRP A 278 -3.23 -2.36 -12.55
C TRP A 278 -3.03 -3.85 -12.81
N THR A 279 -3.99 -4.46 -13.49
CA THR A 279 -4.00 -5.91 -13.71
C THR A 279 -3.04 -6.30 -14.82
N VAL A 280 -2.17 -7.24 -14.49
CA VAL A 280 -1.20 -7.82 -15.40
C VAL A 280 -1.43 -9.32 -15.42
N PRO A 281 -2.04 -9.86 -16.49
CA PRO A 281 -2.19 -11.30 -16.68
C PRO A 281 -0.80 -11.95 -16.84
N VAL A 282 -0.54 -12.99 -16.05
CA VAL A 282 0.71 -13.73 -16.05
C VAL A 282 0.42 -15.23 -16.06
N GLU A 283 0.87 -15.92 -17.08
CA GLU A 283 0.69 -17.38 -17.19
C GLU A 283 1.73 -18.16 -16.39
N LYS A 284 2.97 -17.70 -16.42
CA LYS A 284 4.13 -18.32 -15.74
C LYS A 284 5.14 -17.24 -15.42
N ILE A 285 5.75 -17.31 -14.23
CA ILE A 285 6.91 -16.48 -13.88
C ILE A 285 8.16 -17.34 -14.01
N ASP A 286 9.16 -16.85 -14.72
CA ASP A 286 10.46 -17.49 -14.82
C ASP A 286 11.27 -17.22 -13.55
N LEU A 287 11.24 -18.18 -12.64
CA LEU A 287 11.89 -18.07 -11.33
C LEU A 287 13.42 -18.13 -11.42
N ASP A 288 13.95 -18.85 -12.40
CA ASP A 288 15.41 -18.99 -12.58
C ASP A 288 16.01 -17.66 -13.06
N ARG A 289 15.32 -16.97 -13.97
CA ARG A 289 15.69 -15.61 -14.39
C ARG A 289 15.49 -14.60 -13.28
N LEU A 290 14.41 -14.71 -12.51
CA LEU A 290 14.13 -13.86 -11.36
C LEU A 290 15.24 -13.95 -10.28
N ASP A 291 15.75 -15.15 -10.02
CA ASP A 291 16.81 -15.34 -9.02
C ASP A 291 18.12 -14.67 -9.46
N LYS A 292 18.43 -14.74 -10.75
CA LYS A 292 19.64 -14.16 -11.37
C LYS A 292 19.55 -12.66 -11.63
N LEU A 293 18.37 -12.05 -11.48
CA LEU A 293 18.17 -10.63 -11.71
C LEU A 293 18.97 -9.79 -10.70
N ASP A 294 19.77 -8.86 -11.22
CA ASP A 294 20.34 -7.79 -10.39
C ASP A 294 19.26 -6.73 -10.10
N VAL A 295 18.59 -6.90 -8.97
CA VAL A 295 17.49 -6.03 -8.53
C VAL A 295 17.99 -4.63 -8.15
N LEU A 296 19.23 -4.50 -7.67
CA LEU A 296 19.78 -3.19 -7.32
C LEU A 296 20.07 -2.37 -8.57
N GLN A 297 20.63 -3.00 -9.62
CA GLN A 297 20.79 -2.35 -10.93
C GLN A 297 19.45 -2.00 -11.60
N LEU A 298 18.42 -2.82 -11.39
CA LEU A 298 17.06 -2.44 -11.79
C LEU A 298 16.61 -1.17 -11.04
N TRP A 299 16.76 -1.12 -9.70
CA TRP A 299 16.32 0.05 -8.95
C TRP A 299 17.11 1.31 -9.25
N SER A 300 18.42 1.21 -9.55
CA SER A 300 19.21 2.36 -9.99
C SER A 300 18.75 2.87 -11.37
N GLU A 301 18.40 1.98 -12.31
CA GLU A 301 17.76 2.36 -13.59
C GLU A 301 16.43 3.11 -13.34
N ILE A 302 15.55 2.53 -12.53
CA ILE A 302 14.24 3.11 -12.24
C ILE A 302 14.37 4.45 -11.49
N LYS A 303 15.39 4.60 -10.65
CA LYS A 303 15.70 5.87 -9.98
C LYS A 303 16.03 6.97 -10.97
N ILE A 304 16.83 6.70 -12.00
CA ILE A 304 17.13 7.67 -13.06
C ILE A 304 15.83 8.10 -13.77
N LEU A 305 14.95 7.16 -14.09
CA LEU A 305 13.65 7.46 -14.69
C LEU A 305 12.76 8.31 -13.77
N SER A 306 12.72 8.00 -12.47
CA SER A 306 11.96 8.74 -11.46
C SER A 306 12.52 10.14 -11.18
N ASP A 307 13.84 10.31 -11.23
CA ASP A 307 14.50 11.60 -11.00
C ASP A 307 14.28 12.55 -12.19
N ALA A 308 14.19 12.02 -13.42
CA ALA A 308 13.86 12.80 -14.61
C ALA A 308 12.42 13.35 -14.56
N ASP A 309 11.46 12.54 -14.10
CA ASP A 309 10.10 12.98 -13.82
C ASP A 309 9.47 12.13 -12.68
N ARG A 310 9.34 12.76 -11.51
CA ARG A 310 8.77 12.11 -10.31
C ARG A 310 7.33 11.67 -10.50
N GLN A 311 6.58 12.23 -11.44
CA GLN A 311 5.19 11.88 -11.73
C GLN A 311 5.05 11.00 -12.99
N ALA A 312 6.14 10.52 -13.60
CA ALA A 312 6.09 9.67 -14.81
C ALA A 312 5.30 8.36 -14.63
N PHE A 313 5.07 7.94 -13.37
CA PHE A 313 4.25 6.78 -13.04
C PHE A 313 2.73 7.00 -13.21
N ARG A 314 2.26 8.25 -13.35
CA ARG A 314 0.84 8.52 -13.56
C ARG A 314 0.39 7.95 -14.91
N LEU A 315 -0.71 7.21 -14.91
CA LEU A 315 -1.28 6.71 -16.16
C LEU A 315 -1.88 7.88 -16.96
N THR A 316 -1.62 7.89 -18.27
CA THR A 316 -2.24 8.83 -19.21
C THR A 316 -3.74 8.51 -19.36
N PRO A 317 -4.56 9.42 -19.92
CA PRO A 317 -5.96 9.14 -20.21
C PRO A 317 -6.15 7.84 -21.01
N ASP A 318 -5.36 7.65 -22.07
CA ASP A 318 -5.44 6.48 -22.96
C ASP A 318 -5.02 5.18 -22.24
N GLU A 319 -3.95 5.22 -21.45
CA GLU A 319 -3.53 4.07 -20.64
C GLU A 319 -4.57 3.69 -19.58
N ARG A 320 -5.23 4.70 -18.99
CA ARG A 320 -6.32 4.46 -18.02
C ARG A 320 -7.53 3.84 -18.69
N GLU A 321 -7.88 4.27 -19.90
CA GLU A 321 -8.95 3.68 -20.69
C GLU A 321 -8.62 2.24 -21.09
N ALA A 322 -7.40 1.99 -21.56
CA ALA A 322 -6.94 0.65 -21.90
C ALA A 322 -6.98 -0.30 -20.69
N LEU A 323 -6.53 0.17 -19.51
CA LEU A 323 -6.65 -0.56 -18.25
C LEU A 323 -8.12 -0.79 -17.85
N ALA A 324 -8.98 0.22 -17.99
CA ALA A 324 -10.40 0.08 -17.69
C ALA A 324 -11.05 -0.98 -18.57
N ASN A 325 -10.76 -0.98 -19.88
CA ASN A 325 -11.26 -1.96 -20.84
C ASN A 325 -10.78 -3.38 -20.48
N ARG A 326 -9.49 -3.55 -20.16
CA ARG A 326 -8.95 -4.82 -19.64
C ARG A 326 -9.71 -5.29 -18.40
N ASN A 327 -9.89 -4.41 -17.42
CA ASN A 327 -10.56 -4.75 -16.16
C ASN A 327 -12.07 -5.04 -16.35
N CYS A 328 -12.74 -4.38 -17.30
CA CYS A 328 -14.14 -4.66 -17.64
C CYS A 328 -14.32 -6.03 -18.29
N ASN A 329 -13.38 -6.46 -19.14
CA ASN A 329 -13.37 -7.81 -19.72
C ASN A 329 -13.11 -8.92 -18.67
N HIS A 330 -12.64 -8.52 -17.48
CA HIS A 330 -12.28 -9.37 -16.35
C HIS A 330 -13.31 -9.35 -15.21
N THR A 331 -14.43 -8.65 -15.38
CA THR A 331 -15.51 -8.60 -14.39
C THR A 331 -16.39 -9.86 -14.54
N GLN A 332 -16.79 -10.48 -13.41
CA GLN A 332 -17.71 -11.63 -13.33
C GLN A 332 -18.79 -11.61 -14.43
N PHE A 333 -19.24 -12.81 -14.85
CA PHE A 333 -20.54 -12.93 -15.51
C PHE A 333 -21.54 -12.06 -14.73
N LEU A 334 -22.09 -11.03 -15.36
CA LEU A 334 -23.15 -10.26 -14.76
C LEU A 334 -24.26 -11.26 -14.40
N PRO A 335 -24.99 -11.07 -13.29
CA PRO A 335 -26.16 -11.92 -13.04
C PRO A 335 -27.07 -11.87 -14.27
N ALA A 336 -27.59 -13.02 -14.71
CA ALA A 336 -28.29 -13.23 -15.99
C ALA A 336 -27.42 -13.35 -17.27
N GLU A 337 -26.09 -13.18 -17.23
CA GLU A 337 -25.25 -13.20 -18.44
C GLU A 337 -25.22 -14.58 -19.11
N ALA A 338 -25.13 -15.66 -18.32
CA ALA A 338 -25.21 -17.02 -18.85
C ALA A 338 -26.59 -17.30 -19.49
N GLU A 339 -27.68 -16.97 -18.80
CA GLU A 339 -29.03 -17.16 -19.31
C GLU A 339 -29.30 -16.29 -20.54
N CYS A 340 -28.76 -15.08 -20.59
CA CYS A 340 -28.84 -14.22 -21.77
C CYS A 340 -28.05 -14.80 -22.93
N ALA A 341 -26.83 -15.31 -22.70
CA ALA A 341 -26.00 -15.93 -23.73
C ALA A 341 -26.68 -17.18 -24.30
N ASP A 342 -27.23 -18.05 -23.44
CA ASP A 342 -27.98 -19.24 -23.85
C ASP A 342 -29.19 -18.88 -24.71
N LEU A 343 -29.96 -17.86 -24.31
CA LEU A 343 -31.11 -17.39 -25.08
C LEU A 343 -30.70 -16.73 -26.40
N LEU A 344 -29.55 -16.06 -26.46
CA LEU A 344 -29.02 -15.45 -27.70
C LEU A 344 -28.47 -16.50 -28.67
N ALA A 345 -27.97 -17.61 -28.16
CA ALA A 345 -27.50 -18.76 -28.96
C ALA A 345 -28.64 -19.72 -29.35
N ASP A 346 -29.88 -19.44 -28.93
CA ASP A 346 -31.04 -20.30 -29.17
C ASP A 346 -31.35 -20.45 -30.67
N VAL A 347 -31.57 -21.69 -31.10
CA VAL A 347 -31.83 -22.03 -32.50
C VAL A 347 -33.21 -22.67 -32.66
N SER A 348 -33.81 -22.48 -33.83
CA SER A 348 -35.12 -23.08 -34.15
C SER A 348 -35.05 -24.61 -34.07
N CYS A 349 -36.08 -25.23 -33.51
CA CYS A 349 -36.21 -26.68 -33.42
C CYS A 349 -37.63 -27.13 -33.83
N SER A 350 -37.92 -28.43 -33.78
CA SER A 350 -39.24 -28.98 -34.15
C SER A 350 -40.39 -28.41 -33.31
N GLY A 351 -40.13 -27.98 -32.07
CA GLY A 351 -41.14 -27.42 -31.15
C GLY A 351 -41.39 -25.92 -31.26
N TYR A 352 -40.44 -25.13 -31.79
CA TYR A 352 -40.59 -23.68 -31.94
C TYR A 352 -39.60 -23.09 -32.95
N LYS A 353 -39.99 -21.97 -33.55
CA LYS A 353 -39.14 -21.15 -34.41
C LYS A 353 -38.57 -19.97 -33.61
N VAL A 354 -37.29 -19.66 -33.80
CA VAL A 354 -36.64 -18.47 -33.23
C VAL A 354 -36.67 -17.34 -34.25
N GLU A 355 -37.26 -16.21 -33.87
CA GLU A 355 -37.31 -14.99 -34.66
C GLU A 355 -36.60 -13.84 -33.94
N TRP A 356 -35.78 -13.09 -34.66
CA TRP A 356 -35.07 -11.93 -34.12
C TRP A 356 -35.93 -10.67 -34.27
N VAL A 357 -36.34 -10.10 -33.15
CA VAL A 357 -37.24 -8.94 -33.12
C VAL A 357 -36.68 -7.81 -32.28
N LEU A 358 -36.98 -6.58 -32.67
CA LEU A 358 -36.68 -5.40 -31.85
C LEU A 358 -37.69 -5.33 -30.71
N GLN A 359 -37.24 -5.53 -29.49
CA GLN A 359 -38.09 -5.54 -28.30
C GLN A 359 -37.40 -4.88 -27.10
N SER A 360 -38.21 -4.51 -26.10
CA SER A 360 -37.69 -3.99 -24.83
C SER A 360 -37.13 -5.13 -23.97
N VAL A 361 -36.20 -4.81 -23.07
CA VAL A 361 -35.69 -5.79 -22.08
C VAL A 361 -36.82 -6.29 -21.17
N THR A 362 -37.82 -5.45 -20.88
CA THR A 362 -39.01 -5.84 -20.10
C THR A 362 -39.79 -6.94 -20.80
N SER A 363 -40.12 -6.75 -22.09
CA SER A 363 -40.85 -7.75 -22.88
C SER A 363 -40.04 -9.03 -23.09
N PHE A 364 -38.72 -8.91 -23.23
CA PHE A 364 -37.82 -10.05 -23.32
C PHE A 364 -37.78 -10.84 -22.00
N LYS A 365 -37.75 -10.17 -20.85
CA LYS A 365 -37.83 -10.80 -19.52
C LYS A 365 -39.14 -11.56 -19.32
N GLU A 366 -40.27 -10.95 -19.64
CA GLU A 366 -41.61 -11.55 -19.43
C GLU A 366 -41.79 -12.88 -20.18
N ARG A 367 -41.14 -13.02 -21.34
CA ARG A 367 -41.25 -14.21 -22.21
C ARG A 367 -40.27 -15.31 -21.89
N ASN A 368 -39.27 -15.06 -21.05
CA ASN A 368 -38.19 -16.00 -20.76
C ASN A 368 -38.15 -16.30 -19.25
N PRO A 369 -38.71 -17.43 -18.81
CA PRO A 369 -38.76 -17.80 -17.40
C PRO A 369 -37.39 -17.85 -16.71
N ALA A 370 -36.34 -18.19 -17.45
CA ALA A 370 -34.94 -18.18 -16.97
C ALA A 370 -34.51 -16.80 -16.45
N LEU A 371 -35.13 -15.71 -16.93
CA LEU A 371 -34.80 -14.34 -16.54
C LEU A 371 -35.67 -13.79 -15.41
N LYS A 372 -36.62 -14.57 -14.88
CA LYS A 372 -37.65 -14.10 -13.93
C LYS A 372 -37.06 -13.45 -12.68
N ASN A 373 -35.99 -14.03 -12.15
CA ASN A 373 -35.35 -13.64 -10.89
C ASN A 373 -34.42 -12.41 -11.03
N TYR A 374 -34.16 -11.92 -12.24
CA TYR A 374 -33.25 -10.81 -12.48
C TYR A 374 -33.98 -9.49 -12.73
N SER A 375 -33.40 -8.37 -12.29
CA SER A 375 -33.96 -7.04 -12.57
C SER A 375 -33.78 -6.67 -14.05
N VAL A 376 -34.64 -5.80 -14.59
CA VAL A 376 -34.51 -5.29 -15.97
C VAL A 376 -33.16 -4.58 -16.17
N ARG A 377 -32.65 -3.88 -15.13
CA ARG A 377 -31.34 -3.22 -15.15
C ARG A 377 -30.20 -4.24 -15.25
N THR A 378 -30.31 -5.34 -14.51
CA THR A 378 -29.34 -6.44 -14.49
C THR A 378 -29.25 -7.11 -15.88
N ILE A 379 -30.40 -7.49 -16.45
CA ILE A 379 -30.48 -8.09 -17.79
C ILE A 379 -29.96 -7.11 -18.86
N SER A 380 -30.29 -5.82 -18.74
CA SER A 380 -29.78 -4.78 -19.63
C SER A 380 -28.25 -4.70 -19.61
N GLY A 381 -27.63 -4.76 -18.42
CA GLY A 381 -26.18 -4.77 -18.27
C GLY A 381 -25.53 -6.01 -18.89
N ALA A 382 -26.10 -7.20 -18.65
CA ALA A 382 -25.64 -8.45 -19.22
C ALA A 382 -25.65 -8.42 -20.75
N LEU A 383 -26.76 -7.98 -21.35
CA LEU A 383 -26.89 -7.85 -22.81
C LEU A 383 -25.91 -6.81 -23.39
N ASP A 384 -25.65 -5.70 -22.71
CA ASP A 384 -24.65 -4.71 -23.15
C ASP A 384 -23.24 -5.32 -23.17
N LYS A 385 -22.88 -6.12 -22.15
CA LYS A 385 -21.59 -6.81 -22.06
C LYS A 385 -21.40 -7.89 -23.14
N ILE A 386 -22.47 -8.61 -23.49
CA ILE A 386 -22.46 -9.62 -24.59
C ILE A 386 -22.41 -8.94 -25.98
N GLY A 387 -22.51 -7.61 -26.06
CA GLY A 387 -22.44 -6.86 -27.32
C GLY A 387 -23.81 -6.56 -27.97
N VAL A 388 -24.92 -6.86 -27.29
CA VAL A 388 -26.28 -6.56 -27.78
C VAL A 388 -26.68 -5.15 -27.37
N THR A 389 -26.19 -4.15 -28.12
CA THR A 389 -26.41 -2.74 -27.81
C THR A 389 -27.87 -2.30 -28.02
N ALA A 390 -28.31 -1.34 -27.21
CA ALA A 390 -29.65 -0.77 -27.31
C ALA A 390 -29.71 0.38 -28.32
N SER A 391 -30.83 0.48 -29.04
CA SER A 391 -31.19 1.60 -29.91
C SER A 391 -32.52 2.22 -29.46
N ILE A 392 -32.72 3.50 -29.75
CA ILE A 392 -33.98 4.19 -29.47
C ILE A 392 -34.82 4.14 -30.75
N LYS A 393 -36.01 3.55 -30.67
CA LYS A 393 -36.96 3.48 -31.79
C LYS A 393 -38.37 3.82 -31.34
N LYS A 394 -39.17 4.32 -32.29
CA LYS A 394 -40.59 4.56 -32.10
C LYS A 394 -41.34 3.29 -32.52
N ILE A 395 -41.94 2.61 -31.55
CA ILE A 395 -42.74 1.39 -31.76
C ILE A 395 -44.12 1.65 -31.16
N ASP A 396 -45.19 1.41 -31.93
CA ASP A 396 -46.59 1.65 -31.55
C ASP A 396 -46.82 3.07 -30.99
N GLY A 397 -46.25 4.07 -31.65
CA GLY A 397 -46.40 5.49 -31.28
C GLY A 397 -45.59 5.95 -30.06
N LYS A 398 -44.95 5.05 -29.32
CA LYS A 398 -44.13 5.35 -28.13
C LYS A 398 -42.63 5.20 -28.42
N THR A 399 -41.84 6.14 -27.93
CA THR A 399 -40.37 6.05 -27.98
C THR A 399 -39.89 5.05 -26.93
N GLN A 400 -39.23 3.97 -27.36
CA GLN A 400 -38.76 2.92 -26.48
C GLN A 400 -37.28 2.59 -26.76
N ARG A 401 -36.56 2.22 -25.69
CA ARG A 401 -35.20 1.66 -25.79
C ARG A 401 -35.31 0.17 -26.07
N VAL A 402 -34.86 -0.25 -27.25
CA VAL A 402 -35.05 -1.60 -27.77
C VAL A 402 -33.72 -2.23 -28.20
N ARG A 403 -33.67 -3.55 -28.17
CA ARG A 403 -32.54 -4.38 -28.59
C ARG A 403 -33.05 -5.42 -29.58
N LEU A 404 -32.20 -5.85 -30.51
CA LEU A 404 -32.50 -6.99 -31.37
C LEU A 404 -32.32 -8.26 -30.54
N LEU A 405 -33.43 -8.94 -30.21
CA LEU A 405 -33.43 -10.07 -29.28
C LEU A 405 -34.28 -11.22 -29.84
N PRO A 406 -33.91 -12.47 -29.57
CA PRO A 406 -34.62 -13.64 -30.07
C PRO A 406 -35.98 -13.79 -29.37
N ARG A 407 -36.92 -14.37 -30.10
CA ARG A 407 -38.27 -14.67 -29.67
C ARG A 407 -38.64 -16.06 -30.17
N ARG A 408 -38.95 -16.97 -29.24
CA ARG A 408 -39.56 -18.26 -29.58
C ARG A 408 -41.00 -18.06 -30.00
N VAL A 409 -41.35 -18.60 -31.17
CA VAL A 409 -42.69 -18.69 -31.72
C VAL A 409 -43.01 -20.19 -31.79
N TYR A 410 -43.82 -20.66 -30.86
CA TYR A 410 -44.21 -22.07 -30.81
C TYR A 410 -45.15 -22.36 -31.98
N ASN A 411 -44.93 -23.49 -32.66
CA ASN A 411 -45.84 -23.96 -33.68
C ASN A 411 -47.17 -24.29 -32.96
N ASN A 412 -48.29 -23.72 -33.41
CA ASN A 412 -49.61 -24.10 -32.92
C ASN A 412 -49.89 -25.56 -33.32
N VAL A 413 -49.43 -26.50 -32.49
CA VAL A 413 -49.95 -27.86 -32.49
C VAL A 413 -51.16 -27.79 -31.55
N PHE A 414 -52.35 -27.78 -32.16
CA PHE A 414 -53.61 -27.97 -31.45
C PHE A 414 -53.64 -29.32 -30.74
#